data_AF-C4JRQ8-F1
#
_entry.id   AF-C4JRQ8-F1
#
_cell.length_a   1.000
_cell.length_b   1.000
_cell.length_c   1.000
_cell.angle_alpha   90.00
_cell.angle_beta   90.00
_cell.angle_gamma   90.00
#
_symmetry.space_group_name_H-M   'P 1'
#
loop_
_entity.id
_entity.type
_entity.pdbx_description
1 polymer ?
#
loop_
_entity_poly.entity_id
_entity_poly.type
_entity_poly.pdbx_seq_one_letter_code
_entity_poly.pdbx_strand_id
1 'polypeptide(L)'
;MTNWESLLAPVSADAPAEAREWLVYITGGNKTCFGRCGRVDEEWNVGIGGQKSIPMFAADLSSPSLGVLDCEKDRVLCSIWSANPPSIWHFQIPTAPEAGQPKPATSIHDLYVNSTTVTAEDIYKIHSEKRWEKVSEHNGYFHPMDGFLAQYGLNVPIGYLAFGLSQIPSWLMMLGVSFLSRSMMSRRINAQQRRPAAGATAPQAAGTQ
;
A
#
# COMPACT_ATOMS: atom_id res chain seq x y z
N MET A 1 -13.47 -8.83 -8.96
CA MET A 1 -12.76 -9.10 -7.70
C MET A 1 -12.64 -10.58 -7.55
N THR A 2 -11.42 -11.09 -7.71
CA THR A 2 -11.06 -12.47 -7.40
C THR A 2 -11.13 -12.68 -5.90
N ASN A 3 -11.56 -13.88 -5.47
CA ASN A 3 -11.69 -14.24 -4.06
C ASN A 3 -10.31 -14.55 -3.44
N TRP A 4 -9.50 -13.51 -3.21
CA TRP A 4 -8.17 -13.62 -2.60
C TRP A 4 -8.24 -14.18 -1.17
N GLU A 5 -9.33 -13.92 -0.46
CA GLU A 5 -9.60 -14.45 0.88
C GLU A 5 -9.64 -15.98 0.87
N SER A 6 -10.25 -16.59 -0.15
CA SER A 6 -10.28 -18.05 -0.29
C SER A 6 -8.94 -18.68 -0.64
N LEU A 7 -8.06 -17.95 -1.35
CA LEU A 7 -6.73 -18.44 -1.72
C LEU A 7 -5.76 -18.42 -0.53
N LEU A 8 -5.94 -17.46 0.37
CA LEU A 8 -5.11 -17.29 1.57
C LEU A 8 -5.85 -17.72 2.84
N ALA A 9 -6.95 -18.47 2.68
CA ALA A 9 -7.69 -19.04 3.79
C ALA A 9 -6.85 -20.11 4.51
N PRO A 10 -7.06 -20.32 5.82
CA PRO A 10 -6.39 -21.39 6.54
C PRO A 10 -6.61 -22.75 5.87
N VAL A 11 -5.53 -23.49 5.67
CA VAL A 11 -5.55 -24.80 4.98
C VAL A 11 -5.72 -25.94 5.98
N SER A 12 -6.13 -27.12 5.50
CA SER A 12 -6.24 -28.31 6.36
C SER A 12 -4.89 -28.69 6.98
N ALA A 13 -4.93 -29.40 8.11
CA ALA A 13 -3.72 -29.89 8.78
C ALA A 13 -2.87 -30.81 7.90
N ASP A 14 -3.52 -31.52 6.98
CA ASP A 14 -2.88 -32.45 6.04
C ASP A 14 -2.33 -31.77 4.78
N ALA A 15 -2.44 -30.44 4.67
CA ALA A 15 -1.93 -29.70 3.52
C ALA A 15 -0.38 -29.76 3.48
N PRO A 16 0.22 -29.99 2.30
CA PRO A 16 1.67 -29.95 2.11
C PRO A 16 2.27 -28.62 2.57
N ALA A 17 3.53 -28.61 3.02
CA ALA A 17 4.19 -27.40 3.52
C ALA A 17 4.24 -26.29 2.45
N GLU A 18 4.36 -26.66 1.18
CA GLU A 18 4.43 -25.76 0.02
C GLU A 18 3.07 -25.10 -0.27
N ALA A 19 1.96 -25.74 0.12
CA ALA A 19 0.63 -25.15 0.06
C ALA A 19 0.41 -24.08 1.14
N ARG A 20 1.31 -24.02 2.13
CA ARG A 20 1.24 -23.13 3.30
C ARG A 20 2.14 -21.93 3.16
N GLU A 21 3.04 -21.94 2.17
CA GLU A 21 4.01 -20.88 1.96
C GLU A 21 3.75 -20.21 0.61
N TRP A 22 3.54 -18.90 0.64
CA TRP A 22 3.34 -18.10 -0.57
C TRP A 22 4.36 -16.98 -0.67
N LEU A 23 4.93 -16.82 -1.86
CA LEU A 23 5.75 -15.68 -2.20
C LEU A 23 5.02 -14.85 -3.25
N VAL A 24 4.48 -13.71 -2.83
CA VAL A 24 3.67 -12.83 -3.67
C VAL A 24 4.47 -11.61 -4.05
N TYR A 25 4.74 -11.45 -5.34
CA TYR A 25 5.33 -10.22 -5.86
C TYR A 25 4.26 -9.16 -6.09
N ILE A 26 4.47 -7.99 -5.48
CA ILE A 26 3.58 -6.84 -5.59
C ILE A 26 4.22 -5.82 -6.54
N THR A 27 3.63 -5.70 -7.72
CA THR A 27 4.02 -4.72 -8.73
C THR A 27 3.03 -3.57 -8.79
N GLY A 28 3.52 -2.39 -9.17
CA GLY A 28 2.69 -1.22 -9.47
C GLY A 28 2.73 -0.83 -10.94
N GLY A 29 3.18 -1.75 -11.82
CA GLY A 29 3.36 -1.49 -13.24
C GLY A 29 4.17 -0.22 -13.49
N ASN A 30 3.76 0.59 -14.47
CA ASN A 30 4.48 1.80 -14.82
C ASN A 30 4.05 3.02 -14.00
N LYS A 31 2.76 3.14 -13.68
CA LYS A 31 2.14 4.31 -13.06
C LYS A 31 2.20 4.24 -11.55
N THR A 32 1.66 3.18 -10.95
CA THR A 32 1.58 3.06 -9.47
C THR A 32 2.98 2.95 -8.85
N CYS A 33 3.95 2.45 -9.61
CA CYS A 33 5.35 2.30 -9.18
C CYS A 33 6.29 3.42 -9.67
N PHE A 34 5.78 4.51 -10.25
CA PHE A 34 6.59 5.62 -10.79
C PHE A 34 7.73 5.17 -11.75
N GLY A 35 7.49 4.13 -12.55
CA GLY A 35 8.47 3.54 -13.46
C GLY A 35 9.59 2.72 -12.79
N ARG A 36 9.52 2.47 -11.48
CA ARG A 36 10.56 1.73 -10.75
C ARG A 36 10.42 0.21 -10.82
N CYS A 37 9.22 -0.29 -11.12
CA CYS A 37 8.95 -1.74 -11.07
C CYS A 37 9.53 -2.50 -12.27
N GLY A 38 9.83 -1.83 -13.39
CA GLY A 38 10.19 -2.50 -14.65
C GLY A 38 11.34 -3.51 -14.53
N ARG A 39 12.38 -3.20 -13.73
CA ARG A 39 13.50 -4.13 -13.50
C ARG A 39 13.05 -5.36 -12.72
N VAL A 40 12.29 -5.16 -11.64
CA VAL A 40 11.79 -6.26 -10.80
C VAL A 40 10.77 -7.10 -11.57
N ASP A 41 9.91 -6.47 -12.37
CA ASP A 41 8.95 -7.13 -13.25
C ASP A 41 9.65 -8.05 -14.26
N GLU A 42 10.78 -7.63 -14.82
CA GLU A 42 11.59 -8.45 -15.72
C GLU A 42 12.23 -9.64 -14.99
N GLU A 43 12.81 -9.43 -13.81
CA GLU A 43 13.45 -10.51 -13.04
C GLU A 43 12.44 -11.50 -12.43
N TRP A 44 11.22 -11.05 -12.10
CA TRP A 44 10.14 -11.90 -11.59
C TRP A 44 9.38 -12.67 -12.68
N ASN A 45 9.20 -12.10 -13.88
CA ASN A 45 8.36 -12.59 -15.02
C ASN A 45 6.96 -11.91 -15.17
N VAL A 46 6.86 -10.61 -14.91
CA VAL A 46 5.62 -9.82 -15.14
C VAL A 46 5.72 -8.92 -16.38
N GLY A 47 6.92 -8.76 -16.97
CA GLY A 47 7.20 -7.85 -18.09
C GLY A 47 7.54 -8.51 -19.44
N ILE A 48 7.86 -7.67 -20.44
CA ILE A 48 8.30 -8.07 -21.78
C ILE A 48 9.79 -8.46 -21.70
N GLY A 49 10.07 -9.67 -21.20
CA GLY A 49 11.48 -10.04 -20.97
C GLY A 49 11.72 -11.40 -20.33
N GLY A 50 10.85 -12.39 -20.54
CA GLY A 50 11.12 -13.80 -20.20
C GLY A 50 11.26 -14.12 -18.71
N GLN A 51 11.08 -15.40 -18.38
CA GLN A 51 11.07 -15.87 -17.00
C GLN A 51 12.50 -16.04 -16.48
N LYS A 52 12.94 -15.24 -15.51
CA LYS A 52 14.31 -15.35 -14.97
C LYS A 52 14.37 -16.05 -13.62
N SER A 53 13.52 -15.66 -12.67
CA SER A 53 13.47 -16.31 -11.35
C SER A 53 12.57 -17.55 -11.31
N ILE A 54 11.43 -17.55 -12.01
CA ILE A 54 10.48 -18.67 -12.03
C ILE A 54 11.14 -20.03 -12.32
N PRO A 55 12.07 -20.18 -13.31
CA PRO A 55 12.74 -21.45 -13.55
C PRO A 55 13.60 -21.94 -12.38
N MET A 56 14.18 -21.01 -11.59
CA MET A 56 14.95 -21.37 -10.39
C MET A 56 14.05 -21.95 -9.31
N PHE A 57 12.87 -21.34 -9.10
CA PHE A 57 11.86 -21.89 -8.20
C PHE A 57 11.28 -23.22 -8.71
N ALA A 58 11.00 -23.33 -10.01
CA ALA A 58 10.46 -24.57 -10.58
C ALA A 58 11.43 -25.76 -10.48
N ALA A 59 12.73 -25.50 -10.36
CA ALA A 59 13.75 -26.54 -10.18
C ALA A 59 13.90 -27.02 -8.73
N ASP A 60 13.42 -26.25 -7.75
CA ASP A 60 13.49 -26.58 -6.33
C ASP A 60 12.12 -27.09 -5.83
N LEU A 61 12.11 -28.34 -5.35
CA LEU A 61 10.91 -29.00 -4.83
C LEU A 61 10.40 -28.36 -3.53
N SER A 62 11.25 -27.62 -2.81
CA SER A 62 10.88 -26.89 -1.60
C SER A 62 10.32 -25.49 -1.87
N SER A 63 10.22 -25.08 -3.13
CA SER A 63 9.77 -23.75 -3.49
C SER A 63 8.33 -23.47 -3.04
N PRO A 64 8.07 -22.25 -2.55
CA PRO A 64 6.74 -21.84 -2.15
C PRO A 64 5.84 -21.62 -3.37
N SER A 65 4.54 -21.50 -3.10
CA SER A 65 3.57 -21.07 -4.10
C SER A 65 3.86 -19.63 -4.53
N LEU A 66 4.01 -19.38 -5.84
CA LEU A 66 4.31 -18.04 -6.36
C LEU A 66 3.04 -17.30 -6.77
N GLY A 67 2.95 -16.03 -6.38
CA GLY A 67 1.84 -15.14 -6.73
C GLY A 67 2.31 -13.81 -7.29
N VAL A 68 1.42 -13.11 -8.00
CA VAL A 68 1.63 -11.73 -8.45
C VAL A 68 0.40 -10.92 -8.14
N LEU A 69 0.59 -9.77 -7.49
CA LEU A 69 -0.42 -8.74 -7.28
C LEU A 69 -0.06 -7.51 -8.11
N ASP A 70 -0.90 -7.18 -9.08
CA ASP A 70 -0.73 -6.01 -9.94
C ASP A 70 -1.58 -4.84 -9.42
N CYS A 71 -0.94 -3.90 -8.73
CA CYS A 71 -1.60 -2.72 -8.17
C CYS A 71 -2.05 -1.69 -9.20
N GLU A 72 -1.82 -1.88 -10.50
CA GLU A 72 -2.52 -1.09 -11.52
C GLU A 72 -3.90 -1.66 -11.83
N LYS A 73 -4.03 -3.00 -11.83
CA LYS A 73 -5.26 -3.74 -12.13
C LYS A 73 -6.13 -3.93 -10.89
N ASP A 74 -5.53 -4.30 -9.77
CA ASP A 74 -6.18 -4.66 -8.52
C ASP A 74 -5.98 -3.57 -7.44
N ARG A 75 -6.24 -2.32 -7.81
CA ARG A 75 -5.99 -1.12 -6.98
C ARG A 75 -6.65 -1.18 -5.60
N VAL A 76 -7.87 -1.71 -5.53
CA VAL A 76 -8.61 -1.84 -4.28
C VAL A 76 -7.92 -2.87 -3.38
N LEU A 77 -7.51 -4.02 -3.93
CA LEU A 77 -6.82 -5.05 -3.15
C LEU A 77 -5.49 -4.52 -2.59
N CYS A 78 -4.71 -3.81 -3.40
CA CYS A 78 -3.50 -3.15 -2.91
C CYS A 78 -3.78 -2.10 -1.82
N SER A 79 -4.93 -1.41 -1.89
CA SER A 79 -5.34 -0.47 -0.83
C SER A 79 -5.78 -1.20 0.44
N ILE A 80 -6.48 -2.34 0.32
CA ILE A 80 -6.87 -3.19 1.46
C ILE A 80 -5.61 -3.72 2.17
N TRP A 81 -4.62 -4.17 1.40
CA TRP A 81 -3.37 -4.67 1.94
C TRP A 81 -2.42 -3.55 2.37
N SER A 82 -2.72 -2.28 2.05
CA SER A 82 -1.77 -1.17 2.22
C SER A 82 -0.41 -1.46 1.59
N ALA A 83 -0.43 -2.17 0.46
CA ALA A 83 0.75 -2.72 -0.17
C ALA A 83 1.51 -1.64 -0.96
N ASN A 84 2.84 -1.66 -0.86
CA ASN A 84 3.72 -0.68 -1.49
C ASN A 84 4.62 -1.35 -2.54
N PRO A 85 4.37 -1.17 -3.85
CA PRO A 85 5.23 -1.70 -4.89
C PRO A 85 6.52 -0.87 -5.09
N PRO A 86 7.65 -1.48 -5.50
CA PRO A 86 7.86 -2.92 -5.65
C PRO A 86 8.21 -3.58 -4.32
N SER A 87 7.50 -4.64 -3.96
CA SER A 87 7.83 -5.46 -2.79
C SER A 87 7.48 -6.92 -3.04
N ILE A 88 8.13 -7.82 -2.30
CA ILE A 88 7.83 -9.24 -2.30
C ILE A 88 7.37 -9.59 -0.90
N TRP A 89 6.18 -10.16 -0.78
CA TRP A 89 5.60 -10.56 0.49
C TRP A 89 5.68 -12.06 0.62
N HIS A 90 6.20 -12.50 1.76
CA HIS A 90 6.18 -13.90 2.16
C HIS A 90 5.01 -14.11 3.11
N PHE A 91 4.15 -15.07 2.80
CA PHE A 91 3.00 -15.43 3.63
C PHE A 91 3.17 -16.86 4.13
N GLN A 92 2.99 -17.02 5.43
CA GLN A 92 2.79 -18.32 6.06
C GLN A 92 1.31 -18.49 6.39
N ILE A 93 0.62 -19.29 5.59
CA ILE A 93 -0.79 -19.61 5.78
C ILE A 93 -0.92 -20.58 6.96
N PRO A 94 -1.72 -20.23 7.98
CA PRO A 94 -1.83 -21.06 9.15
C PRO A 94 -2.79 -22.22 8.92
N THR A 95 -2.76 -23.23 9.80
CA THR A 95 -3.73 -24.32 9.73
C THR A 95 -5.12 -23.83 10.09
N ALA A 96 -6.15 -24.44 9.52
CA ALA A 96 -7.52 -24.30 10.00
C ALA A 96 -7.56 -24.62 11.50
N PRO A 97 -8.14 -23.72 12.33
CA PRO A 97 -8.24 -23.95 13.76
C PRO A 97 -9.15 -25.14 14.04
N GLU A 98 -8.81 -25.90 15.07
CA GLU A 98 -9.71 -26.93 15.60
C GLU A 98 -10.96 -26.29 16.22
N ALA A 99 -12.08 -27.02 16.25
CA ALA A 99 -13.35 -26.49 16.74
C ALA A 99 -13.22 -25.92 18.16
N GLY A 100 -13.47 -24.62 18.32
CA GLY A 100 -13.40 -23.90 19.61
C GLY A 100 -12.07 -23.22 19.90
N GLN A 101 -11.05 -23.36 19.04
CA GLN A 101 -9.78 -22.63 19.17
C GLN A 101 -9.80 -21.32 18.37
N PRO A 102 -9.11 -20.27 18.85
CA PRO A 102 -8.96 -19.04 18.08
C PRO A 102 -8.18 -19.30 16.79
N LYS A 103 -8.52 -18.55 15.73
CA LYS A 103 -7.78 -18.62 14.46
C LYS A 103 -6.31 -18.28 14.71
N PRO A 104 -5.35 -19.15 14.34
CA PRO A 104 -3.93 -18.82 14.38
C PRO A 104 -3.61 -17.63 13.45
N ALA A 105 -2.66 -16.79 13.86
CA ALA A 105 -2.23 -15.64 13.08
C ALA A 105 -1.54 -16.08 11.78
N THR A 106 -1.83 -15.37 10.68
CA THR A 106 -1.14 -15.49 9.40
C THR A 106 0.14 -14.68 9.47
N SER A 107 1.29 -15.33 9.34
CA SER A 107 2.56 -14.62 9.33
C SER A 107 2.84 -14.00 7.96
N ILE A 108 3.18 -12.73 7.94
CA ILE A 108 3.49 -12.00 6.70
C ILE A 108 4.82 -11.27 6.90
N HIS A 109 5.73 -11.40 5.95
CA HIS A 109 6.98 -10.64 5.93
C HIS A 109 7.09 -9.83 4.65
N ASP A 110 7.25 -8.51 4.80
CA ASP A 110 7.36 -7.59 3.67
C ASP A 110 8.83 -7.39 3.31
N LEU A 111 9.27 -7.95 2.19
CA LEU A 111 10.63 -7.76 1.70
C LEU A 111 10.66 -6.65 0.66
N TYR A 112 11.39 -5.59 0.99
CA TYR A 112 11.70 -4.55 0.02
C TYR A 112 12.79 -5.03 -0.94
N VAL A 113 12.58 -4.81 -2.23
CA VAL A 113 13.54 -5.17 -3.28
C VAL A 113 14.19 -3.92 -3.86
N ASN A 114 15.48 -4.02 -4.18
CA ASN A 114 16.17 -2.93 -4.85
C ASN A 114 15.73 -2.83 -6.31
N SER A 115 14.87 -1.85 -6.59
CA SER A 115 14.23 -1.66 -7.88
C SER A 115 15.18 -1.35 -9.05
N THR A 116 16.47 -1.09 -8.81
CA THR A 116 17.45 -0.78 -9.87
C THR A 116 18.45 -1.90 -10.13
N THR A 117 18.82 -2.67 -9.09
CA THR A 117 19.90 -3.66 -9.18
C THR A 117 19.46 -5.09 -8.92
N VAL A 118 18.19 -5.34 -8.61
CA VAL A 118 17.73 -6.72 -8.35
C VAL A 118 17.99 -7.62 -9.55
N THR A 119 18.31 -8.88 -9.23
CA THR A 119 18.46 -9.98 -10.17
C THR A 119 17.53 -11.13 -9.79
N ALA A 120 17.26 -12.03 -10.73
CA ALA A 120 16.51 -13.25 -10.47
C ALA A 120 17.12 -14.12 -9.36
N GLU A 121 18.45 -14.15 -9.27
CA GLU A 121 19.17 -14.84 -8.20
C GLU A 121 18.89 -14.18 -6.85
N ASP A 122 18.86 -12.84 -6.77
CA ASP A 122 18.52 -12.13 -5.52
C ASP A 122 17.10 -12.41 -5.06
N ILE A 123 16.16 -12.54 -6.01
CA ILE A 123 14.77 -12.92 -5.75
C ILE A 123 14.73 -14.37 -5.24
N TYR A 124 15.40 -15.31 -5.91
CA TYR A 124 15.44 -16.70 -5.49
C TYR A 124 16.10 -16.89 -4.11
N LYS A 125 17.09 -16.07 -3.78
CA LYS A 125 17.72 -16.05 -2.44
C LYS A 125 16.76 -15.68 -1.32
N ILE A 126 15.63 -15.04 -1.60
CA ILE A 126 14.60 -14.80 -0.58
C ILE A 126 14.10 -16.12 0.01
N HIS A 127 13.86 -17.11 -0.85
CA HIS A 127 13.46 -18.46 -0.46
C HIS A 127 14.65 -19.29 0.02
N SER A 128 15.66 -19.47 -0.84
CA SER A 128 16.77 -20.40 -0.55
C SER A 128 17.63 -20.02 0.66
N GLU A 129 17.76 -18.72 0.98
CA GLU A 129 18.45 -18.24 2.18
C GLU A 129 17.49 -17.83 3.31
N LYS A 130 16.18 -18.07 3.14
CA LYS A 130 15.11 -17.66 4.05
C LYS A 130 15.25 -16.22 4.54
N ARG A 131 15.49 -15.27 3.62
CA ARG A 131 15.76 -13.87 3.99
C ARG A 131 14.61 -13.22 4.74
N TRP A 132 13.40 -13.75 4.58
CA TRP A 132 12.21 -13.30 5.29
C TRP A 132 12.36 -13.45 6.82
N GLU A 133 13.09 -14.45 7.32
CA GLU A 133 13.36 -14.65 8.76
C GLU A 133 14.15 -13.48 9.38
N LYS A 134 14.89 -12.73 8.55
CA LYS A 134 15.70 -11.58 8.98
C LYS A 134 14.89 -10.28 9.02
N VAL A 135 13.68 -10.27 8.47
CA VAL A 135 12.78 -9.12 8.44
C VAL A 135 11.72 -9.34 9.51
N SER A 136 11.40 -8.30 10.27
CA SER A 136 10.30 -8.38 11.24
C SER A 136 8.99 -8.71 10.53
N GLU A 137 8.21 -9.58 11.14
CA GLU A 137 6.85 -9.87 10.70
C GLU A 137 6.03 -8.57 10.62
N HIS A 138 5.34 -8.40 9.49
CA HIS A 138 4.40 -7.32 9.25
C HIS A 138 3.28 -7.43 10.27
N ASN A 139 3.30 -6.57 11.29
CA ASN A 139 2.32 -6.56 12.37
C ASN A 139 1.75 -5.16 12.54
N GLY A 140 0.45 -5.05 12.82
CA GLY A 140 -0.18 -3.77 13.12
C GLY A 140 -1.67 -3.68 12.76
N TYR A 141 -2.24 -2.49 12.90
CA TYR A 141 -3.66 -2.22 12.63
C TYR A 141 -4.06 -2.53 11.17
N PHE A 142 -3.12 -2.37 10.23
CA PHE A 142 -3.31 -2.55 8.80
C PHE A 142 -2.92 -3.93 8.29
N HIS A 143 -2.57 -4.87 9.18
CA HIS A 143 -2.31 -6.24 8.76
C HIS A 143 -3.54 -6.80 8.03
N PRO A 144 -3.39 -7.30 6.78
CA PRO A 144 -4.53 -7.55 5.89
C PRO A 144 -5.46 -8.65 6.37
N MET A 145 -4.92 -9.66 7.08
CA MET A 145 -5.67 -10.81 7.58
C MET A 145 -6.09 -10.71 9.05
N ASP A 146 -5.15 -10.39 9.94
CA ASP A 146 -5.36 -10.49 11.39
C ASP A 146 -5.24 -9.15 12.12
N GLY A 147 -5.01 -8.06 11.39
CA GLY A 147 -4.97 -6.72 11.94
C GLY A 147 -6.33 -6.30 12.48
N PHE A 148 -6.34 -5.31 13.37
CA PHE A 148 -7.58 -4.76 13.94
C PHE A 148 -8.61 -4.43 12.85
N LEU A 149 -8.21 -3.78 11.76
CA LEU A 149 -9.14 -3.44 10.68
C LEU A 149 -9.71 -4.69 9.98
N ALA A 150 -8.91 -5.74 9.83
CA ALA A 150 -9.36 -6.99 9.22
C ALA A 150 -10.34 -7.75 10.12
N GLN A 151 -10.08 -7.80 11.44
CA GLN A 151 -10.94 -8.47 12.41
C GLN A 151 -12.37 -7.90 12.45
N TYR A 152 -12.52 -6.58 12.25
CA TYR A 152 -13.82 -5.91 12.18
C TYR A 152 -14.36 -5.74 10.75
N GLY A 153 -13.70 -6.31 9.73
CA GLY A 153 -14.08 -6.15 8.32
C GLY A 153 -14.02 -4.71 7.81
N LEU A 154 -13.26 -3.84 8.48
CA LEU A 154 -13.05 -2.43 8.13
C LEU A 154 -11.95 -2.23 7.09
N ASN A 155 -11.07 -3.20 6.91
CA ASN A 155 -10.01 -3.17 5.89
C ASN A 155 -10.58 -2.99 4.46
N VAL A 156 -11.67 -3.68 4.12
CA VAL A 156 -12.36 -3.55 2.82
C VAL A 156 -12.90 -2.13 2.59
N PRO A 157 -13.78 -1.57 3.44
CA PRO A 157 -14.31 -0.23 3.23
C PRO A 157 -13.22 0.85 3.30
N ILE A 158 -12.24 0.72 4.19
CA ILE A 158 -11.09 1.65 4.23
C ILE A 158 -10.27 1.53 2.94
N GLY A 159 -10.06 0.33 2.42
CA GLY A 159 -9.39 0.11 1.14
C GLY A 159 -10.08 0.82 -0.01
N TYR A 160 -11.41 0.75 -0.08
CA TYR A 160 -12.19 1.51 -1.07
C TYR A 160 -12.09 3.03 -0.87
N LEU A 161 -12.10 3.50 0.39
CA LEU A 161 -11.95 4.92 0.70
C LEU A 161 -10.57 5.43 0.30
N ALA A 162 -9.51 4.71 0.67
CA ALA A 162 -8.13 5.01 0.32
C ALA A 162 -7.94 5.01 -1.20
N PHE A 163 -8.50 4.02 -1.89
CA PHE A 163 -8.53 4.00 -3.35
C PHE A 163 -9.22 5.25 -3.92
N GLY A 164 -10.41 5.62 -3.43
CA GLY A 164 -11.13 6.81 -3.87
C GLY A 164 -10.34 8.11 -3.67
N LEU A 165 -9.70 8.26 -2.50
CA LEU A 165 -8.82 9.39 -2.21
C LEU A 165 -7.57 9.42 -3.10
N SER A 166 -7.01 8.25 -3.44
CA SER A 166 -5.85 8.15 -4.33
C SER A 166 -6.13 8.61 -5.77
N GLN A 167 -7.40 8.58 -6.19
CA GLN A 167 -7.81 9.06 -7.51
C GLN A 167 -7.94 10.59 -7.57
N ILE A 168 -7.88 11.29 -6.43
CA ILE A 168 -7.95 12.75 -6.36
C ILE A 168 -6.62 13.33 -6.88
N PRO A 169 -6.62 14.06 -8.00
CA PRO A 169 -5.40 14.66 -8.51
C PRO A 169 -4.88 15.76 -7.56
N SER A 170 -3.56 15.93 -7.50
CA SER A 170 -2.93 16.97 -6.67
C SER A 170 -3.43 18.38 -6.98
N TRP A 171 -3.73 18.68 -8.24
CA TRP A 171 -4.28 19.97 -8.67
C TRP A 171 -5.65 20.25 -8.05
N LEU A 172 -6.48 19.22 -7.84
CA LEU A 172 -7.80 19.39 -7.25
C LEU A 172 -7.71 19.75 -5.77
N MET A 173 -6.75 19.17 -5.05
CA MET A 173 -6.44 19.56 -3.66
C MET A 173 -5.90 20.99 -3.59
N MET A 174 -5.02 21.39 -4.52
CA MET A 174 -4.53 22.76 -4.60
C MET A 174 -5.65 23.78 -4.85
N LEU A 175 -6.60 23.46 -5.73
CA LEU A 175 -7.80 24.29 -5.94
C LEU A 175 -8.68 24.33 -4.69
N GLY A 176 -8.91 23.20 -4.04
CA GLY A 176 -9.71 23.11 -2.81
C GLY A 176 -9.17 24.02 -1.70
N VAL A 177 -7.86 23.93 -1.41
CA VAL A 177 -7.19 24.81 -0.44
C VAL A 177 -7.26 26.28 -0.88
N SER A 178 -7.11 26.57 -2.18
CA SER A 178 -7.22 27.93 -2.72
C SER A 178 -8.62 28.53 -2.50
N PHE A 179 -9.69 27.76 -2.74
CA PHE A 179 -11.06 28.21 -2.51
C PHE A 179 -11.38 28.39 -1.02
N LEU A 180 -10.92 27.47 -0.15
CA LEU A 180 -11.10 27.58 1.29
C LEU A 180 -10.38 28.81 1.86
N SER A 181 -9.12 29.02 1.45
CA SER A 181 -8.33 30.18 1.86
C SER A 181 -8.95 31.50 1.41
N ARG A 182 -9.40 31.59 0.15
CA ARG A 182 -10.12 32.76 -0.38
C ARG A 182 -11.47 32.97 0.31
N SER A 183 -12.20 31.91 0.65
CA SER A 183 -13.47 31.98 1.40
C SER A 183 -13.25 32.53 2.81
N MET A 184 -12.21 32.09 3.52
CA MET A 184 -11.87 32.60 4.85
C MET A 184 -11.37 34.05 4.81
N MET A 185 -10.52 34.40 3.84
CA MET A 185 -10.09 35.79 3.65
C MET A 185 -11.23 36.72 3.23
N SER A 186 -12.14 36.29 2.36
CA SER A 186 -13.34 37.05 1.97
C SER A 186 -14.24 37.36 3.17
N ARG A 187 -14.40 36.41 4.09
CA ARG A 187 -15.16 36.62 5.34
C ARG A 187 -14.45 37.60 6.29
N ARG A 188 -13.12 37.56 6.37
CA ARG A 188 -12.32 38.51 7.19
C ARG A 188 -12.31 39.92 6.62
N ILE A 189 -12.19 40.08 5.30
CA ILE A 189 -12.22 41.40 4.63
C ILE A 189 -13.61 42.03 4.74
N ASN A 190 -14.70 41.27 4.58
CA ASN A 190 -16.05 41.77 4.84
C ASN A 190 -16.28 42.18 6.30
N ALA A 191 -15.68 41.48 7.27
CA ALA A 191 -15.71 41.88 8.68
C ALA A 191 -14.92 43.18 8.94
N GLN A 192 -13.86 43.43 8.17
CA GLN A 192 -13.05 44.65 8.25
C GLN A 192 -13.72 45.85 7.56
N GLN A 193 -14.40 45.63 6.42
CA GLN A 193 -15.20 46.66 5.72
C GLN A 193 -16.47 47.09 6.47
N ARG A 194 -16.96 46.27 7.41
CA ARG A 194 -18.06 46.64 8.32
C ARG A 194 -17.62 47.43 9.56
N ARG A 195 -16.32 47.68 9.75
CA ARG A 195 -15.87 48.70 10.70
C ARG A 195 -15.90 50.04 9.96
N PRO A 196 -16.67 51.05 10.43
CA PRO A 196 -16.61 52.38 9.85
C PRO A 196 -15.16 52.84 9.91
N ALA A 197 -14.65 53.39 8.80
CA ALA A 197 -13.40 54.13 8.81
C ALA A 197 -13.56 55.26 9.84
N ALA A 198 -12.94 55.11 11.01
CA ALA A 198 -12.90 56.15 12.01
C ALA A 198 -12.12 57.34 11.41
N GLY A 199 -12.89 58.35 11.01
CA GLY A 199 -12.53 59.74 10.74
C GLY A 199 -11.10 60.04 10.36
N ALA A 200 -10.90 60.35 9.07
CA ALA A 200 -9.86 61.29 8.68
C ALA A 200 -10.16 62.66 9.34
N THR A 201 -9.42 63.03 10.36
CA THR A 201 -9.38 64.42 10.84
C THR A 201 -8.38 65.20 10.00
N ALA A 202 -8.91 66.14 9.20
CA ALA A 202 -8.18 67.16 8.45
C ALA A 202 -7.49 68.18 9.39
N PRO A 203 -6.50 68.96 8.90
CA PRO A 203 -5.53 69.67 9.74
C PRO A 203 -6.08 71.01 10.26
N GLN A 204 -5.77 71.37 11.51
CA GLN A 204 -5.95 72.74 12.00
C GLN A 204 -4.61 73.48 11.98
N ALA A 205 -4.57 74.57 11.21
CA ALA A 205 -3.55 75.60 11.25
C ALA A 205 -3.96 76.71 12.23
N ALA A 206 -3.05 77.10 13.14
CA ALA A 206 -2.92 78.39 13.84
C ALA A 206 -1.68 78.22 14.75
N GLY A 207 -0.61 79.00 14.71
CA GLY A 207 -0.48 80.46 14.70
C GLY A 207 0.20 80.90 16.01
N THR A 208 1.16 81.83 15.91
CA THR A 208 1.92 82.59 16.94
C THR A 208 3.24 82.03 17.47
N GLN A 209 4.36 82.63 17.01
CA GLN A 209 5.16 83.56 17.81
C GLN A 209 5.80 84.61 16.90
#